data_AF-A0A561EQQ6-F1
#
_entry.id   AF-A0A561EQQ6-F1
#
_cell.length_a   1.000
_cell.length_b   1.000
_cell.length_c   1.000
_cell.angle_alpha   90.00
_cell.angle_beta   90.00
_cell.angle_gamma   90.00
#
_symmetry.space_group_name_H-M   'P 1'
#
loop_
_entity.id
_entity.type
_entity.pdbx_description
1 polymer ?
#
loop_
_entity_poly.entity_id
_entity_poly.type
_entity_poly.pdbx_seq_one_letter_code
_entity_poly.pdbx_strand_id
1 'polypeptide(L)'
;MITAIRKGALLGVLVLGGGLLLAPSAFAAAEEPAGCPPDTWYEVTQYGSAHYEAIGSPSGKYNSSSSTETLRYDLTTTSSKSTTWSAEAGGSVSWGIATVQAKTSYSVTKQTTSGKTLANTINVPAHKYGYTTPKIERRVFQIEKYQDTPRCTPRSLGVVGRLNAITAYPFFSECTAASPCTPKP
;
A
#
# COMPACT_ATOMS: atom_id res chain seq x y z
N MET A 1 -25.15 53.63 -24.91
CA MET A 1 -24.77 53.73 -26.34
C MET A 1 -25.27 52.47 -27.02
N ILE A 2 -26.11 52.66 -28.04
CA ILE A 2 -26.72 51.69 -28.99
C ILE A 2 -27.74 50.69 -28.43
N THR A 3 -28.97 51.20 -28.41
CA THR A 3 -30.28 50.58 -28.62
C THR A 3 -30.34 49.68 -29.86
N ALA A 4 -31.06 48.55 -29.79
CA ALA A 4 -31.79 48.00 -30.93
C ALA A 4 -33.01 47.19 -30.47
N ILE A 5 -34.17 47.85 -30.51
CA ILE A 5 -35.51 47.26 -30.49
C ILE A 5 -35.84 46.84 -31.92
N ARG A 6 -36.39 45.64 -32.13
CA ARG A 6 -37.35 45.42 -33.23
C ARG A 6 -38.52 44.57 -32.77
N LYS A 7 -39.69 45.21 -32.80
CA LYS A 7 -41.04 44.66 -32.74
C LYS A 7 -41.37 43.95 -34.06
N GLY A 8 -42.22 42.94 -33.99
CA GLY A 8 -42.91 42.36 -35.15
C GLY A 8 -43.90 41.29 -34.68
N ALA A 9 -45.15 41.70 -34.47
CA ALA A 9 -46.30 40.83 -34.20
C ALA A 9 -46.93 40.35 -35.52
N LEU A 10 -47.59 39.18 -35.51
CA LEU A 10 -48.72 38.77 -36.36
C LEU A 10 -49.22 37.42 -35.78
N LEU A 11 -50.33 37.37 -35.02
CA LEU A 11 -51.74 37.22 -35.45
C LEU A 11 -52.09 35.87 -36.11
N GLY A 12 -52.99 35.12 -35.44
CA GLY A 12 -53.85 34.05 -35.98
C GLY A 12 -53.13 32.70 -36.13
N VAL A 13 -53.71 31.55 -35.77
CA VAL A 13 -55.11 31.11 -35.93
C VAL A 13 -55.44 30.07 -34.85
N LEU A 14 -56.63 30.22 -34.25
CA LEU A 14 -57.30 29.24 -33.43
C LEU A 14 -57.87 28.15 -34.35
N VAL A 15 -57.42 26.90 -34.22
CA VAL A 15 -58.14 25.74 -34.79
C VAL A 15 -58.46 24.78 -33.65
N LEU A 16 -59.67 24.93 -33.11
CA LEU A 16 -60.40 23.89 -32.42
C LEU A 16 -60.86 22.88 -33.48
N GLY A 17 -60.04 21.85 -33.69
CA GLY A 17 -60.37 20.71 -34.55
C GLY A 17 -60.22 19.43 -33.75
N GLY A 18 -61.34 18.91 -33.25
CA GLY A 18 -61.40 17.59 -32.65
C GLY A 18 -61.03 16.53 -33.69
N GLY A 19 -59.89 15.88 -33.48
CA GLY A 19 -59.46 14.70 -34.22
C GLY A 19 -58.76 13.78 -33.25
N LEU A 20 -59.41 12.67 -32.91
CA LEU A 20 -58.83 11.52 -32.23
C LEU A 20 -57.67 10.98 -33.09
N LEU A 21 -56.47 11.51 -32.89
CA LEU A 21 -55.24 10.90 -33.35
C LEU A 21 -54.60 10.26 -32.11
N LEU A 22 -54.70 8.93 -32.08
CA LEU A 22 -53.94 8.06 -31.20
C LEU A 22 -52.53 8.61 -31.02
N ALA A 23 -52.24 9.10 -29.81
CA ALA A 23 -50.88 9.44 -29.44
C ALA A 23 -50.02 8.20 -29.70
N PRO A 24 -48.91 8.30 -30.45
CA PRO A 24 -47.94 7.21 -30.45
C PRO A 24 -47.52 7.06 -28.99
N SER A 25 -47.80 5.89 -28.42
CA SER A 25 -47.20 5.45 -27.18
C SER A 25 -45.70 5.36 -27.43
N ALA A 26 -45.01 6.48 -27.25
CA ALA A 26 -43.58 6.50 -27.09
C ALA A 26 -43.33 5.65 -25.84
N PHE A 27 -42.95 4.39 -26.06
CA PHE A 27 -42.23 3.65 -25.04
C PHE A 27 -41.05 4.55 -24.71
N ALA A 28 -41.05 5.12 -23.50
CA ALA A 28 -39.83 5.70 -22.97
C ALA A 28 -38.78 4.60 -23.13
N ALA A 29 -37.84 4.80 -24.06
CA ALA A 29 -36.63 4.01 -24.06
C ALA A 29 -36.12 4.19 -22.63
N ALA A 30 -36.12 3.11 -21.87
CA ALA A 30 -35.57 3.12 -20.52
C ALA A 30 -34.19 3.76 -20.70
N GLU A 31 -34.02 4.94 -20.11
CA GLU A 31 -32.73 5.62 -20.09
C GLU A 31 -31.81 4.59 -19.45
N GLU A 32 -30.94 3.95 -20.25
CA GLU A 32 -30.01 2.99 -19.68
C GLU A 32 -29.28 3.76 -18.59
N PRO A 33 -29.28 3.25 -17.34
CA PRO A 33 -28.76 4.01 -16.21
C PRO A 33 -27.37 4.49 -16.60
N ALA A 34 -27.14 5.80 -16.53
CA ALA A 34 -25.91 6.44 -16.98
C ALA A 34 -24.72 5.62 -16.46
N GLY A 35 -24.06 4.91 -17.37
CA GLY A 35 -23.02 3.95 -17.00
C GLY A 35 -21.87 4.67 -16.32
N CYS A 36 -21.18 4.00 -15.40
CA CYS A 36 -19.98 4.56 -14.80
C CYS A 36 -18.93 4.81 -15.90
N PRO A 37 -18.24 5.98 -15.89
CA PRO A 37 -17.11 6.20 -16.78
C PRO A 37 -16.05 5.11 -16.55
N PRO A 38 -15.28 4.72 -17.59
CA PRO A 38 -14.34 3.62 -17.50
C PRO A 38 -13.04 4.03 -16.78
N ASP A 39 -13.17 4.46 -15.54
CA ASP A 39 -12.08 4.91 -14.70
C ASP A 39 -11.20 3.73 -14.29
N THR A 40 -9.89 3.90 -14.41
CA THR A 40 -8.93 2.88 -13.96
C THR A 40 -8.37 3.23 -12.60
N TRP A 41 -8.30 2.24 -11.72
CA TRP A 41 -7.79 2.40 -10.37
C TRP A 41 -6.88 1.23 -9.98
N TYR A 42 -6.17 1.38 -8.86
CA TYR A 42 -5.24 0.37 -8.36
C TYR A 42 -5.70 -0.17 -7.00
N GLU A 43 -5.68 -1.49 -6.88
CA GLU A 43 -5.81 -2.20 -5.62
C GLU A 43 -4.43 -2.65 -5.14
N VAL A 44 -4.22 -2.63 -3.83
CA VAL A 44 -2.98 -3.09 -3.20
C VAL A 44 -3.35 -4.15 -2.17
N THR A 45 -2.86 -5.37 -2.40
CA THR A 45 -3.14 -6.51 -1.53
C THR A 45 -1.83 -7.04 -0.96
N GLN A 46 -1.79 -7.28 0.35
CA GLN A 46 -0.66 -7.96 0.95
C GLN A 46 -0.64 -9.42 0.48
N TYR A 47 0.51 -9.86 -0.02
CA TYR A 47 0.74 -11.21 -0.49
C TYR A 47 1.65 -11.96 0.50
N GLY A 48 1.16 -13.07 1.04
CA GLY A 48 1.92 -13.91 1.98
C GLY A 48 2.14 -13.28 3.37
N SER A 49 2.98 -13.94 4.16
CA SER A 49 3.34 -13.50 5.51
C SER A 49 4.56 -12.59 5.50
N ALA A 50 4.72 -11.82 6.58
CA ALA A 50 5.97 -11.10 6.82
C ALA A 50 7.15 -12.08 6.93
N HIS A 51 8.32 -11.66 6.43
CA HIS A 51 9.57 -12.37 6.60
C HIS A 51 10.64 -11.44 7.16
N TYR A 52 11.58 -11.99 7.91
CA TYR A 52 12.58 -11.22 8.63
C TYR A 52 13.97 -11.57 8.13
N GLU A 53 14.74 -10.56 7.77
CA GLU A 53 16.06 -10.74 7.19
C GLU A 53 17.11 -10.02 8.04
N ALA A 54 18.20 -10.72 8.37
CA ALA A 54 19.30 -10.11 9.11
C ALA A 54 20.04 -9.07 8.27
N ILE A 55 20.40 -7.97 8.92
CA ILE A 55 21.17 -6.86 8.33
C ILE A 55 22.53 -6.66 9.01
N GLY A 56 22.83 -7.44 10.03
CA GLY A 56 24.09 -7.44 10.77
C GLY A 56 24.28 -8.75 11.51
N SER A 57 25.45 -8.93 12.11
CA SER A 57 25.79 -10.15 12.84
C SER A 57 25.06 -10.21 14.19
N PRO A 58 24.64 -11.41 14.64
CA PRO A 58 24.18 -11.62 16.00
C PRO A 58 25.27 -11.25 17.02
N SER A 59 24.87 -10.70 18.17
CA SER A 59 25.75 -10.47 19.32
C SER A 59 25.15 -11.06 20.57
N GLY A 60 26.00 -11.58 21.46
CA GLY A 60 25.60 -12.20 22.72
C GLY A 60 26.47 -11.70 23.88
N LYS A 61 25.85 -11.48 25.04
CA LYS A 61 26.53 -11.11 26.28
C LYS A 61 25.95 -11.91 27.44
N TYR A 62 26.82 -12.33 28.35
CA TYR A 62 26.43 -13.02 29.57
C TYR A 62 26.26 -12.02 30.71
N ASN A 63 25.18 -12.16 31.48
CA ASN A 63 25.02 -11.46 32.74
C ASN A 63 25.64 -12.30 33.87
N SER A 64 26.82 -11.91 34.34
CA SER A 64 27.50 -12.54 35.49
C SER A 64 27.04 -12.02 36.85
N SER A 65 26.16 -11.01 36.89
CA SER A 65 25.60 -10.46 38.12
C SER A 65 24.65 -11.45 38.79
N SER A 66 24.45 -11.26 40.09
CA SER A 66 23.42 -11.95 40.88
C SER A 66 22.02 -11.37 40.68
N SER A 67 21.89 -10.24 39.98
CA SER A 67 20.62 -9.58 39.63
C SER A 67 20.43 -9.47 38.11
N THR A 68 19.21 -9.12 37.69
CA THR A 68 18.94 -8.74 36.29
C THR A 68 19.70 -7.46 35.94
N GLU A 69 20.36 -7.45 34.80
CA GLU A 69 21.15 -6.31 34.31
C GLU A 69 20.68 -5.88 32.92
N THR A 70 20.76 -4.58 32.64
CA THR A 70 20.53 -4.05 31.29
C THR A 70 21.83 -4.13 30.49
N LEU A 71 21.91 -5.08 29.57
CA LEU A 71 23.08 -5.24 28.70
C LEU A 71 22.91 -4.40 27.43
N ARG A 72 23.90 -3.53 27.16
CA ARG A 72 23.98 -2.73 25.92
C ARG A 72 24.72 -3.49 24.83
N TYR A 73 24.23 -3.40 23.60
CA TYR A 73 24.82 -3.96 22.39
C TYR A 73 24.98 -2.84 21.36
N ASP A 74 26.18 -2.69 20.81
CA ASP A 74 26.44 -1.84 19.66
C ASP A 74 26.72 -2.77 18.47
N LEU A 75 25.77 -2.79 17.53
CA LEU A 75 25.72 -3.72 16.40
C LEU A 75 25.97 -2.97 15.10
N THR A 76 26.92 -3.42 14.30
CA THR A 76 27.15 -2.83 12.98
C THR A 76 26.33 -3.54 11.92
N THR A 77 25.60 -2.78 11.12
CA THR A 77 24.94 -3.30 9.91
C THR A 77 26.00 -3.72 8.90
N THR A 78 25.95 -4.97 8.43
CA THR A 78 26.94 -5.53 7.51
C THR A 78 26.43 -5.59 6.07
N SER A 79 25.12 -5.46 5.86
CA SER A 79 24.51 -5.54 4.54
C SER A 79 23.53 -4.39 4.28
N SER A 80 23.56 -3.88 3.05
CA SER A 80 22.54 -2.98 2.54
C SER A 80 21.42 -3.80 1.91
N LYS A 81 20.17 -3.44 2.21
CA LYS A 81 18.97 -4.09 1.69
C LYS A 81 18.09 -3.07 1.00
N SER A 82 17.46 -3.45 -0.09
CA SER A 82 16.56 -2.58 -0.83
C SER A 82 15.16 -3.19 -0.89
N THR A 83 14.17 -2.32 -0.94
CA THR A 83 12.84 -2.66 -1.46
C THR A 83 12.99 -2.95 -2.95
N THR A 84 12.39 -4.02 -3.44
CA THR A 84 12.49 -4.43 -4.84
C THR A 84 11.12 -4.43 -5.51
N TRP A 85 11.12 -4.21 -6.82
CA TRP A 85 9.93 -4.19 -7.67
C TRP A 85 10.06 -5.26 -8.74
N SER A 86 9.05 -6.11 -8.85
CA SER A 86 8.91 -7.09 -9.92
C SER A 86 7.75 -6.64 -10.80
N ALA A 87 8.06 -6.06 -11.96
CA ALA A 87 7.06 -5.52 -12.88
C ALA A 87 6.51 -6.62 -13.80
N GLU A 88 5.19 -6.65 -13.96
CA GLU A 88 4.52 -7.49 -14.97
C GLU A 88 3.91 -6.64 -16.08
N ALA A 89 3.37 -5.46 -15.75
CA ALA A 89 2.75 -4.54 -16.73
C ALA A 89 3.24 -3.08 -16.61
N GLY A 90 4.39 -2.86 -15.97
CA GLY A 90 5.05 -1.54 -15.88
C GLY A 90 5.31 -1.05 -14.45
N GLY A 91 5.61 0.24 -14.32
CA GLY A 91 5.88 0.89 -13.03
C GLY A 91 7.35 0.81 -12.58
N SER A 92 7.69 1.60 -11.56
CA SER A 92 9.02 1.65 -10.94
C SER A 92 8.92 1.41 -9.43
N VAL A 93 10.03 1.13 -8.77
CA VAL A 93 10.05 0.91 -7.31
C VAL A 93 9.49 2.12 -6.54
N SER A 94 9.80 3.34 -6.97
CA SER A 94 9.31 4.56 -6.32
C SER A 94 7.80 4.72 -6.48
N TRP A 95 7.28 4.40 -7.66
CA TRP A 95 5.83 4.40 -7.91
C TRP A 95 5.12 3.33 -7.09
N GLY A 96 5.67 2.12 -7.03
CA GLY A 96 5.12 1.03 -6.22
C GLY A 96 5.11 1.37 -4.73
N ILE A 97 6.21 1.94 -4.21
CA ILE A 97 6.30 2.44 -2.83
C ILE A 97 5.19 3.46 -2.54
N ALA A 98 5.05 4.49 -3.40
CA ALA A 98 4.04 5.53 -3.21
C ALA A 98 2.61 4.96 -3.23
N THR A 99 2.35 4.02 -4.14
CA THR A 99 1.04 3.38 -4.28
C THR A 99 0.70 2.55 -3.03
N VAL A 100 1.66 1.77 -2.52
CA VAL A 100 1.48 0.99 -1.27
C VAL A 100 1.25 1.90 -0.07
N GLN A 101 2.05 2.96 0.09
CA GLN A 101 1.89 3.92 1.20
C GLN A 101 0.57 4.70 1.14
N ALA A 102 0.06 4.98 -0.07
CA ALA A 102 -1.22 5.68 -0.25
C ALA A 102 -2.44 4.78 0.01
N LYS A 103 -2.31 3.46 -0.19
CA LYS A 103 -3.42 2.50 -0.12
C LYS A 103 -3.39 1.62 1.14
N THR A 104 -2.31 1.66 1.91
CA THR A 104 -2.12 0.85 3.12
C THR A 104 -1.58 1.71 4.25
N SER A 105 -1.58 1.20 5.48
CA SER A 105 -0.97 1.87 6.63
C SER A 105 0.55 1.67 6.75
N TYR A 106 1.17 1.00 5.77
CA TYR A 106 2.59 0.67 5.85
C TYR A 106 3.48 1.80 5.34
N SER A 107 4.45 2.21 6.16
CA SER A 107 5.62 2.96 5.67
C SER A 107 6.61 2.00 5.04
N VAL A 108 7.23 2.42 3.93
CA VAL A 108 8.14 1.56 3.15
C VAL A 108 9.50 2.22 3.04
N THR A 109 10.52 1.54 3.56
CA THR A 109 11.91 1.95 3.45
C THR A 109 12.45 1.55 2.08
N LYS A 110 12.94 2.52 1.30
CA LYS A 110 13.50 2.24 -0.03
C LYS A 110 14.79 1.41 0.05
N GLN A 111 15.70 1.78 0.95
CA GLN A 111 17.01 1.15 1.09
C GLN A 111 17.55 1.35 2.51
N THR A 112 18.23 0.33 3.04
CA THR A 112 19.00 0.38 4.27
C THR A 112 20.49 0.58 3.96
N THR A 113 21.22 1.10 4.93
CA THR A 113 22.66 1.38 4.77
C THR A 113 23.48 0.39 5.61
N SER A 114 24.52 -0.19 5.01
CA SER A 114 25.57 -0.92 5.74
C SER A 114 26.56 0.02 6.43
N GLY A 115 27.31 -0.49 7.41
CA GLY A 115 28.31 0.24 8.17
C GLY A 115 27.73 1.16 9.26
N LYS A 116 26.41 1.21 9.42
CA LYS A 116 25.76 1.95 10.51
C LYS A 116 25.82 1.16 11.81
N THR A 117 26.26 1.80 12.88
CA THR A 117 26.16 1.29 14.25
C THR A 117 24.76 1.51 14.78
N LEU A 118 24.15 0.45 15.28
CA LEU A 118 22.84 0.43 15.90
C LEU A 118 22.99 0.02 17.37
N ALA A 119 22.42 0.80 18.27
CA ALA A 119 22.43 0.50 19.69
C ALA A 119 21.15 -0.24 20.08
N ASN A 120 21.29 -1.28 20.90
CA ASN A 120 20.17 -1.97 21.52
C ASN A 120 20.48 -2.27 23.00
N THR A 121 19.45 -2.35 23.83
CA THR A 121 19.59 -2.72 25.24
C THR A 121 18.59 -3.79 25.61
N ILE A 122 19.04 -4.84 26.29
CA ILE A 122 18.20 -5.97 26.69
C ILE A 122 18.33 -6.15 28.21
N ASN A 123 17.22 -6.39 28.89
CA ASN A 123 17.23 -6.79 30.29
C ASN A 123 17.49 -8.31 30.37
N VAL A 124 18.63 -8.69 30.93
CA VAL A 124 19.08 -10.09 30.98
C VAL A 124 19.07 -10.56 32.43
N PRO A 125 18.33 -11.62 32.77
CA PRO A 125 18.32 -12.16 34.13
C PRO A 125 19.70 -12.61 34.61
N ALA A 126 19.87 -12.69 35.93
CA ALA A 126 21.09 -13.18 36.56
C ALA A 126 21.53 -14.52 35.97
N HIS A 127 22.81 -14.64 35.68
CA HIS A 127 23.43 -15.86 35.15
C HIS A 127 22.82 -16.37 33.82
N LYS A 128 22.30 -15.48 32.97
CA LYS A 128 21.78 -15.80 31.64
C LYS A 128 22.55 -15.07 30.54
N TYR A 129 22.44 -15.57 29.32
CA TYR A 129 22.86 -14.88 28.12
C TYR A 129 21.71 -14.07 27.53
N GLY A 130 22.00 -12.86 27.06
CA GLY A 130 21.14 -12.11 26.14
C GLY A 130 21.78 -12.10 24.75
N TYR A 131 20.98 -12.37 23.73
CA TYR A 131 21.38 -12.31 22.33
C TYR A 131 20.48 -11.35 21.57
N THR A 132 21.07 -10.59 20.63
CA THR A 132 20.34 -9.70 19.73
C THR A 132 20.90 -9.78 18.32
N THR A 133 20.02 -9.65 17.33
CA THR A 133 20.39 -9.57 15.91
C THR A 133 19.59 -8.43 15.27
N PRO A 134 20.25 -7.49 14.57
CA PRO A 134 19.54 -6.46 13.81
C PRO A 134 18.97 -7.07 12.52
N LYS A 135 17.68 -6.82 12.28
CA LYS A 135 16.91 -7.34 11.15
C LYS A 135 16.06 -6.24 10.49
N ILE A 136 15.49 -6.58 9.34
CA ILE A 136 14.39 -5.88 8.69
C ILE A 136 13.15 -6.76 8.65
N GLU A 137 11.97 -6.15 8.71
CA GLU A 137 10.73 -6.81 8.29
C GLU A 137 10.49 -6.55 6.81
N ARG A 138 10.16 -7.61 6.08
CA ARG A 138 9.74 -7.54 4.69
C ARG A 138 8.32 -8.05 4.51
N ARG A 139 7.55 -7.33 3.71
CA ARG A 139 6.22 -7.74 3.24
C ARG A 139 6.13 -7.60 1.74
N VAL A 140 5.41 -8.51 1.11
CA VAL A 140 5.15 -8.44 -0.33
C VAL A 140 3.78 -7.83 -0.54
N PHE A 141 3.68 -6.85 -1.42
CA PHE A 141 2.42 -6.26 -1.85
C PHE A 141 2.24 -6.49 -3.34
N GLN A 142 1.09 -7.04 -3.74
CA GLN A 142 0.68 -7.15 -5.13
C GLN A 142 -0.18 -5.93 -5.48
N ILE A 143 0.15 -5.28 -6.59
CA ILE A 143 -0.62 -4.14 -7.10
C ILE A 143 -1.35 -4.61 -8.34
N GLU A 144 -2.67 -4.50 -8.31
CA GLU A 144 -3.57 -4.89 -9.40
C GLU A 144 -4.22 -3.66 -9.99
N LYS A 145 -4.43 -3.66 -11.29
CA LYS A 145 -5.16 -2.60 -11.99
C LYS A 145 -6.57 -3.07 -12.27
N TYR A 146 -7.54 -2.22 -11.95
CA TYR A 146 -8.95 -2.42 -12.23
C TYR A 146 -9.48 -1.31 -13.14
N GLN A 147 -10.60 -1.60 -13.80
CA GLN A 147 -11.38 -0.64 -14.55
C GLN A 147 -12.85 -0.87 -14.27
N ASP A 148 -13.60 0.20 -14.05
CA ASP A 148 -15.05 0.10 -13.90
C ASP A 148 -15.72 -0.16 -15.26
N THR A 149 -16.65 -1.10 -15.28
CA THR A 149 -17.45 -1.41 -16.46
C THR A 149 -18.61 -0.40 -16.58
N PRO A 150 -19.28 -0.33 -17.75
CA PRO A 150 -20.50 0.46 -17.90
C PRO A 150 -21.61 0.10 -16.90
N ARG A 151 -21.53 -1.07 -16.26
CA ARG A 151 -22.46 -1.52 -15.21
C ARG A 151 -21.97 -1.18 -13.79
N CYS A 152 -20.97 -0.32 -13.65
CA CYS A 152 -20.38 0.07 -12.36
C CYS A 152 -19.83 -1.11 -11.55
N THR A 153 -19.35 -2.15 -12.24
CA THR A 153 -18.68 -3.28 -11.62
C THR A 153 -17.19 -3.27 -11.93
N PRO A 154 -16.32 -3.66 -10.98
CA PRO A 154 -14.89 -3.67 -11.22
C PRO A 154 -14.51 -4.84 -12.12
N ARG A 155 -13.71 -4.56 -13.14
CA ARG A 155 -13.04 -5.55 -13.99
C ARG A 155 -11.54 -5.49 -13.74
N SER A 156 -10.94 -6.61 -13.34
CA SER A 156 -9.48 -6.72 -13.25
C SER A 156 -8.86 -6.62 -14.65
N LEU A 157 -7.87 -5.73 -14.78
CA LEU A 157 -7.00 -5.60 -15.94
C LEU A 157 -5.67 -6.35 -15.75
N GLY A 158 -5.48 -6.99 -14.59
CA GLY A 158 -4.32 -7.81 -14.26
C GLY A 158 -3.37 -7.19 -13.22
N VAL A 159 -2.31 -7.95 -12.92
CA VAL A 159 -1.26 -7.56 -11.98
C VAL A 159 -0.30 -6.59 -12.65
N VAL A 160 -0.07 -5.44 -12.01
CA VAL A 160 0.90 -4.43 -12.47
C VAL A 160 2.30 -4.82 -12.04
N GLY A 161 2.42 -5.28 -10.81
CA GLY A 161 3.66 -5.83 -10.27
C GLY A 161 3.57 -6.10 -8.78
N ARG A 162 4.70 -6.56 -8.24
CA ARG A 162 4.86 -6.91 -6.83
C ARG A 162 5.99 -6.09 -6.21
N LEU A 163 5.70 -5.50 -5.06
CA LEU A 163 6.67 -4.77 -4.25
C LEU A 163 7.10 -5.65 -3.07
N ASN A 164 8.37 -6.06 -3.04
CA ASN A 164 8.97 -6.66 -1.84
C ASN A 164 9.49 -5.53 -0.95
N ALA A 165 8.61 -5.03 -0.10
CA ALA A 165 8.78 -3.83 0.70
C ALA A 165 9.49 -4.11 2.02
N ILE A 166 10.39 -3.21 2.42
CA ILE A 166 10.91 -3.14 3.79
C ILE A 166 9.92 -2.31 4.62
N THR A 167 9.16 -2.95 5.50
CA THR A 167 8.08 -2.31 6.27
C THR A 167 8.52 -1.86 7.67
N ALA A 168 9.60 -2.43 8.19
CA ALA A 168 10.22 -1.99 9.44
C ALA A 168 11.75 -2.06 9.37
N TYR A 169 12.41 -0.98 9.80
CA TYR A 169 13.87 -0.88 9.93
C TYR A 169 14.26 0.28 10.86
N PRO A 170 15.24 0.09 11.77
CA PRO A 170 15.80 -1.19 12.21
C PRO A 170 14.84 -1.91 13.17
N PHE A 171 14.88 -3.23 13.17
CA PHE A 171 14.21 -4.07 14.17
C PHE A 171 15.23 -5.02 14.81
N PHE A 172 15.11 -5.32 16.10
CA PHE A 172 16.00 -6.26 16.78
C PHE A 172 15.23 -7.50 17.18
N SER A 173 15.70 -8.65 16.71
CA SER A 173 15.29 -9.93 17.32
C SER A 173 16.12 -10.15 18.56
N GLU A 174 15.49 -10.59 19.64
CA GLU A 174 16.14 -10.83 20.93
C GLU A 174 15.85 -12.23 21.46
N CYS A 175 16.74 -12.77 22.29
CA CYS A 175 16.42 -13.91 23.14
C CYS A 175 17.28 -13.90 24.41
N THR A 176 16.72 -14.41 25.50
CA THR A 176 17.44 -14.63 26.75
C THR A 176 17.35 -16.09 27.16
N ALA A 177 18.47 -16.70 27.51
CA ALA A 177 18.51 -18.13 27.83
C ALA A 177 19.71 -18.51 28.72
N ALA A 178 19.62 -19.68 29.35
CA ALA A 178 20.73 -20.28 30.12
C ALA A 178 21.85 -20.84 29.23
N SER A 179 21.51 -21.12 27.97
CA SER A 179 22.37 -21.67 26.93
C SER A 179 22.24 -20.79 25.66
N PRO A 180 23.07 -20.99 24.62
CA PRO A 180 22.89 -20.30 23.36
C PRO A 180 21.47 -20.42 22.82
N CYS A 181 20.88 -19.29 22.44
CA CYS A 181 19.57 -19.21 21.81
C CYS A 181 19.63 -18.40 20.52
N THR A 182 18.71 -18.68 19.59
CA THR A 182 18.58 -17.92 18.35
C THR A 182 17.51 -16.84 18.52
N PRO A 183 17.84 -15.56 18.33
CA PRO A 183 16.87 -14.47 18.43
C PRO A 183 15.74 -14.61 17.42
N LYS A 184 14.50 -14.59 17.92
CA LYS A 184 13.28 -14.63 17.11
C LYS A 184 12.70 -13.22 16.93
N PRO A 185 11.98 -12.96 15.83
CA PRO A 185 11.19 -11.75 15.69
C PRO A 185 10.12 -11.66 16.78
#